data_AF-A0A2P6MXW3-F1
#
_entry.id   AF-A0A2P6MXW3-F1
#
_cell.length_a   1.000
_cell.length_b   1.000
_cell.length_c   1.000
_cell.angle_alpha   90.00
_cell.angle_beta   90.00
_cell.angle_gamma   90.00
#
_symmetry.space_group_name_H-M   'P 1'
#
loop_
_entity.id
_entity.type
_entity.pdbx_description
1 polymer ?
#
loop_
_entity_poly.entity_id
_entity_poly.type
_entity_poly.pdbx_seq_one_letter_code
_entity_poly.pdbx_strand_id
1 'polypeptide(L)'
;MNDQVLEDKYKVVLGWLKYKYGNDIPPWEVTADNIQIMYDLATLNQIRTAQVQAKTQFMLEILQEYKVETDMMRQTIDHLGVKKMLPSITSSDSSTSSLHQVVRSLTASAVELDLKDTETSSFFFAINRLHSDQNDLVDRQRSVDRSHRVMKQKLSQAQTALNSLQKILKETKLNAEKTRDLMKKQKEESPYYDQKQAEYTEELSELQEKLTASGLKREIMHPALVQLRSELDEVQQEDSEIRSKLDVYNDLPPDVALAEIKITEAKRRYNEMEDKLRTAISEFI
;
A
#
# COMPACT_ATOMS: atom_id res chain seq x y z
N MET A 1 38.28 35.71 -59.63
CA MET A 1 36.97 35.24 -59.14
C MET A 1 36.05 34.74 -60.27
N ASN A 2 36.10 35.28 -61.50
CA ASN A 2 35.25 34.79 -62.60
C ASN A 2 35.69 33.43 -63.20
N ASP A 3 36.98 33.14 -63.33
CA ASP A 3 37.44 31.90 -64.00
C ASP A 3 37.12 30.63 -63.21
N GLN A 4 37.21 30.66 -61.88
CA GLN A 4 36.89 29.53 -61.01
C GLN A 4 35.41 29.11 -61.14
N VAL A 5 34.52 30.10 -61.21
CA VAL A 5 33.07 29.89 -61.35
C VAL A 5 32.73 29.33 -62.73
N LEU A 6 33.45 29.75 -63.77
CA LEU A 6 33.27 29.23 -65.13
C LEU A 6 33.74 27.77 -65.24
N GLU A 7 34.86 27.43 -64.60
CA GLU A 7 35.41 26.08 -64.56
C GLU A 7 34.50 25.09 -63.81
N ASP A 8 33.90 25.53 -62.71
CA ASP A 8 32.93 24.73 -61.95
C ASP A 8 31.63 24.49 -62.73
N LYS A 9 31.12 25.51 -63.44
CA LYS A 9 29.97 25.36 -64.34
C LYS A 9 30.26 24.40 -65.49
N TYR A 10 31.46 24.50 -66.09
CA TYR A 10 31.90 23.60 -67.15
C TYR A 10 31.99 22.14 -66.69
N LYS A 11 32.49 21.88 -65.46
CA LYS A 11 32.51 20.53 -64.87
C LYS A 11 31.11 19.93 -64.70
N VAL A 12 30.14 20.73 -64.25
CA VAL A 12 28.74 20.31 -64.12
C VAL A 12 28.12 19.98 -65.47
N VAL A 13 28.40 20.80 -66.50
CA VAL A 13 27.94 20.56 -67.87
C VAL A 13 28.54 19.28 -68.46
N LEU A 14 29.86 19.07 -68.31
CA LEU A 14 30.51 17.84 -68.77
C LEU A 14 29.98 16.59 -68.05
N GLY A 15 29.73 16.67 -66.74
CA GLY A 15 29.13 15.59 -65.97
C GLY A 15 27.71 15.25 -66.46
N TRP A 16 26.90 16.26 -66.75
CA TRP A 16 25.56 16.09 -67.31
C TRP A 16 25.58 15.51 -68.74
N LEU A 17 26.45 16.02 -69.61
CA LEU A 17 26.62 15.51 -70.98
C LEU A 17 27.11 14.06 -70.97
N LYS A 18 28.04 13.71 -70.08
CA LYS A 18 28.50 12.33 -69.89
C LYS A 18 27.39 11.41 -69.37
N TYR A 19 26.53 11.90 -68.48
CA TYR A 19 25.37 11.14 -68.00
C TYR A 19 24.35 10.89 -69.12
N LYS A 20 24.14 11.84 -70.03
CA LYS A 20 23.15 11.72 -71.13
C LYS A 20 23.67 10.98 -72.36
N TYR A 21 24.93 11.19 -72.75
CA TYR A 21 25.51 10.69 -73.99
C TYR A 21 26.65 9.68 -73.78
N GLY A 22 27.03 9.38 -72.54
CA GLY A 22 28.13 8.46 -72.25
C GLY A 22 29.51 9.06 -72.57
N ASN A 23 30.41 8.27 -73.16
CA ASN A 23 31.77 8.71 -73.49
C ASN A 23 31.91 9.42 -74.84
N ASP A 24 30.84 9.50 -75.64
CA ASP A 24 30.85 10.11 -76.99
C ASP A 24 30.11 11.45 -76.95
N ILE A 25 30.78 12.48 -76.42
CA ILE A 25 30.21 13.83 -76.29
C ILE A 25 30.41 14.57 -77.61
N PRO A 26 29.34 15.07 -78.27
CA PRO A 26 29.47 15.85 -79.50
C PRO A 26 30.37 17.08 -79.30
N PRO A 27 31.23 17.41 -80.28
CA PRO A 27 32.06 18.60 -80.20
C PRO A 27 31.18 19.85 -80.16
N TRP A 28 31.46 20.76 -79.23
CA TRP A 28 30.71 22.01 -79.05
C TRP A 28 31.66 23.17 -78.74
N GLU A 29 31.21 24.39 -79.04
CA GLU A 29 32.02 25.59 -78.86
C GLU A 29 32.02 26.04 -77.39
N VAL A 30 33.16 25.85 -76.72
CA VAL A 30 33.37 26.19 -75.31
C VAL A 30 33.66 27.69 -75.16
N THR A 31 32.61 28.49 -75.30
CA THR A 31 32.60 29.94 -75.03
C THR A 31 31.89 30.22 -73.70
N ALA A 32 32.25 31.29 -72.99
CA ALA A 32 31.68 31.63 -71.67
C ALA A 32 30.13 31.69 -71.68
N ASP A 33 29.54 32.25 -72.74
CA ASP A 33 28.08 32.33 -72.91
C ASP A 33 27.46 30.95 -73.16
N ASN A 34 28.12 30.11 -73.96
CA ASN A 34 27.65 28.74 -74.25
C ASN A 34 27.75 27.83 -73.02
N ILE A 35 28.79 27.97 -72.19
CA ILE A 35 28.93 27.26 -70.92
C ILE A 35 27.76 27.63 -70.00
N GLN A 36 27.38 28.91 -69.93
CA GLN A 36 26.27 29.37 -69.10
C GLN A 36 24.93 28.81 -69.59
N ILE A 37 24.64 28.89 -70.90
CA ILE A 37 23.42 28.32 -71.49
C ILE A 37 23.34 26.80 -71.24
N MET A 38 24.45 26.08 -71.42
CA MET A 38 24.49 24.64 -71.18
C MET A 38 24.33 24.30 -69.69
N TYR A 39 24.86 25.12 -68.79
CA TYR A 39 24.68 24.94 -67.35
C TYR A 39 23.21 25.13 -66.94
N ASP A 40 22.56 26.16 -67.47
CA ASP A 40 21.14 26.44 -67.21
C ASP A 40 20.26 25.32 -67.78
N LEU A 41 20.59 24.79 -68.97
CA LEU A 41 19.91 23.62 -69.53
C LEU A 41 20.13 22.35 -68.70
N ALA A 42 21.36 22.11 -68.20
CA ALA A 42 21.67 20.95 -67.38
C ALA A 42 20.91 20.98 -66.05
N THR A 43 20.90 22.13 -65.36
CA THR A 43 20.19 22.32 -64.09
C THR A 43 18.68 22.21 -64.27
N LEU A 44 18.10 22.84 -65.30
CA LEU A 44 16.68 22.70 -65.63
C LEU A 44 16.32 21.25 -65.97
N ASN A 45 17.18 20.53 -66.68
CA ASN A 45 16.94 19.12 -67.01
C ASN A 45 16.99 18.23 -65.76
N GLN A 46 17.94 18.45 -64.86
CA GLN A 46 18.04 17.72 -63.60
C GLN A 46 16.82 17.97 -62.71
N ILE A 47 16.41 19.23 -62.54
CA ILE A 47 15.21 19.60 -61.77
C ILE A 47 13.98 18.93 -62.38
N ARG A 48 13.80 19.02 -63.70
CA ARG A 48 12.67 18.37 -64.39
C ARG A 48 12.69 16.86 -64.23
N THR A 49 13.87 16.23 -64.33
CA THR A 49 14.01 14.77 -64.16
C THR A 49 13.65 14.36 -62.73
N ALA A 50 14.11 15.11 -61.72
CA ALA A 50 13.76 14.87 -60.32
C ALA A 50 12.25 15.04 -60.06
N GLN A 51 11.62 16.06 -60.64
CA GLN A 51 10.17 16.27 -60.55
C GLN A 51 9.37 15.13 -61.19
N VAL A 52 9.77 14.68 -62.38
CA VAL A 52 9.13 13.54 -63.06
C VAL A 52 9.29 12.25 -62.26
N GLN A 53 10.46 12.03 -61.66
CA GLN A 53 10.72 10.86 -60.84
C GLN A 53 9.87 10.88 -59.56
N ALA A 54 9.81 12.02 -58.85
CA ALA A 54 8.97 12.17 -57.66
C ALA A 54 7.49 11.95 -57.97
N LYS A 55 6.99 12.52 -59.08
CA LYS A 55 5.60 12.31 -59.52
C LYS A 55 5.32 10.85 -59.87
N THR A 56 6.27 10.18 -60.53
CA THR A 56 6.13 8.75 -60.87
C THR A 56 6.08 7.90 -59.61
N GLN A 57 6.96 8.15 -58.64
CA GLN A 57 6.96 7.43 -57.36
C GLN A 57 5.64 7.62 -56.60
N PHE A 58 5.17 8.87 -56.51
CA PHE A 58 3.89 9.18 -55.88
C PHE A 58 2.71 8.46 -56.55
N MET A 59 2.66 8.43 -57.89
CA MET A 59 1.60 7.72 -58.62
C MET A 59 1.67 6.20 -58.40
N LEU A 60 2.87 5.63 -58.26
CA LEU A 60 3.04 4.20 -57.96
C LEU A 60 2.56 3.84 -56.54
N GLU A 61 2.82 4.70 -55.57
CA GLU A 61 2.32 4.54 -54.19
C GLU A 61 0.79 4.56 -54.16
N ILE A 62 0.18 5.54 -54.83
CA ILE A 62 -1.28 5.62 -54.99
C ILE A 62 -1.84 4.35 -55.65
N LEU A 63 -1.22 3.85 -56.72
CA LEU A 63 -1.67 2.63 -57.38
C LEU A 63 -1.58 1.41 -56.45
N GLN A 64 -0.57 1.35 -55.60
CA GLN A 64 -0.43 0.28 -54.62
C GLN A 64 -1.55 0.36 -53.56
N GLU A 65 -1.85 1.55 -53.05
CA GLU A 65 -2.96 1.76 -52.11
C GLU A 65 -4.30 1.35 -52.73
N TYR A 66 -4.60 1.83 -53.94
CA TYR A 66 -5.83 1.44 -54.65
C TYR A 66 -5.93 -0.07 -54.88
N LYS A 67 -4.80 -0.73 -55.18
CA LYS A 67 -4.78 -2.18 -55.34
C LYS A 67 -5.12 -2.88 -54.03
N VAL A 68 -4.50 -2.46 -52.91
CA VAL A 68 -4.79 -3.02 -51.58
C VAL A 68 -6.25 -2.80 -51.20
N GLU A 69 -6.77 -1.60 -51.41
CA GLU A 69 -8.17 -1.28 -51.13
C GLU A 69 -9.13 -2.12 -51.99
N THR A 70 -8.81 -2.30 -53.28
CA THR A 70 -9.59 -3.17 -54.18
C THR A 70 -9.57 -4.63 -53.71
N ASP A 71 -8.42 -5.13 -53.28
CA ASP A 71 -8.28 -6.49 -52.75
C ASP A 71 -9.07 -6.66 -51.44
N MET A 72 -9.05 -5.67 -50.54
CA MET A 72 -9.86 -5.66 -49.32
C MET A 72 -11.36 -5.63 -49.62
N MET A 73 -11.80 -4.76 -50.55
CA MET A 73 -13.19 -4.71 -51.00
C MET A 73 -13.61 -6.07 -51.58
N ARG A 74 -12.76 -6.68 -52.40
CA ARG A 74 -13.03 -8.02 -52.97
C ARG A 74 -13.16 -9.09 -51.90
N GLN A 75 -12.25 -9.10 -50.92
CA GLN A 75 -12.32 -10.02 -49.78
C GLN A 75 -13.60 -9.83 -48.97
N THR A 76 -14.02 -8.58 -48.76
CA THR A 76 -15.26 -8.24 -48.05
C THR A 76 -16.48 -8.77 -48.83
N ILE A 77 -16.52 -8.56 -50.14
CA ILE A 77 -17.59 -9.06 -51.03
C ILE A 77 -17.64 -10.60 -51.00
N ASP A 78 -16.49 -11.26 -51.02
CA ASP A 78 -16.41 -12.73 -50.93
C ASP A 78 -16.85 -13.25 -49.55
N HIS A 79 -16.50 -12.56 -48.45
CA HIS A 79 -16.94 -12.90 -47.10
C HIS A 79 -18.45 -12.74 -46.91
N LEU A 80 -19.02 -11.67 -47.47
CA LEU A 80 -20.47 -11.44 -47.51
C LEU A 80 -21.19 -12.43 -48.43
N GLY A 81 -20.47 -13.27 -49.17
CA GLY A 81 -21.05 -14.30 -50.03
C GLY A 81 -21.83 -13.75 -51.22
N VAL A 82 -21.69 -12.45 -51.54
CA VAL A 82 -22.45 -11.77 -52.61
C VAL A 82 -22.20 -12.46 -53.95
N LYS A 83 -20.99 -12.94 -54.21
CA LYS A 83 -20.64 -13.72 -55.39
C LYS A 83 -21.40 -15.05 -55.52
N LYS A 84 -21.79 -15.66 -54.40
CA LYS A 84 -22.64 -16.87 -54.36
C LYS A 84 -24.12 -16.55 -54.43
N MET A 85 -24.53 -15.37 -53.91
CA MET A 85 -25.88 -14.81 -54.01
C MET A 85 -26.20 -14.32 -55.44
N LEU A 86 -25.19 -14.19 -56.29
CA LEU A 86 -25.27 -13.72 -57.66
C LEU A 86 -25.01 -14.84 -58.68
N PRO A 87 -25.78 -15.94 -58.72
CA PRO A 87 -25.71 -16.82 -59.87
C PRO A 87 -26.22 -16.07 -61.11
N SER A 88 -25.46 -16.12 -62.21
CA SER A 88 -25.93 -15.88 -63.59
C SER A 88 -26.21 -14.44 -64.09
N ILE A 89 -25.38 -13.44 -63.78
CA ILE A 89 -25.35 -12.21 -64.63
C ILE A 89 -24.29 -12.25 -65.74
N THR A 90 -23.33 -13.18 -65.71
CA THR A 90 -22.22 -13.22 -66.67
C THR A 90 -22.21 -14.44 -67.59
N SER A 91 -23.14 -15.38 -67.42
CA SER A 91 -23.34 -16.47 -68.38
C SER A 91 -24.06 -15.88 -69.59
N SER A 92 -23.31 -15.66 -70.68
CA SER A 92 -23.73 -15.00 -71.92
C SER A 92 -24.80 -15.73 -72.74
N ASP A 93 -25.43 -16.78 -72.19
CA ASP A 93 -26.51 -17.50 -72.86
C ASP A 93 -27.85 -17.01 -72.28
N SER A 94 -28.53 -16.14 -73.05
CA SER A 94 -29.84 -15.52 -72.75
C SER A 94 -29.80 -14.31 -71.79
N SER A 95 -29.50 -13.14 -72.34
CA SER A 95 -29.58 -11.82 -71.71
C SER A 95 -30.95 -11.47 -71.08
N THR A 96 -32.02 -12.18 -71.42
CA THR A 96 -33.33 -12.04 -70.79
C THR A 96 -33.43 -12.79 -69.47
N SER A 97 -32.76 -13.95 -69.33
CA SER A 97 -32.84 -14.79 -68.12
C SER A 97 -32.14 -14.15 -66.91
N SER A 98 -31.01 -13.48 -67.14
CA SER A 98 -30.22 -12.80 -66.11
C SER A 98 -30.93 -11.57 -65.52
N LEU A 99 -31.55 -10.75 -66.37
CA LEU A 99 -32.37 -9.61 -65.93
C LEU A 99 -33.60 -10.07 -65.13
N HIS A 100 -34.29 -11.12 -65.58
CA HIS A 100 -35.41 -11.70 -64.84
C HIS A 100 -34.97 -12.20 -63.46
N GLN A 101 -33.76 -12.77 -63.35
CA GLN A 101 -33.24 -13.23 -62.07
C GLN A 101 -32.88 -12.09 -61.11
N VAL A 102 -32.29 -11.00 -61.60
CA VAL A 102 -31.98 -9.81 -60.79
C VAL A 102 -33.26 -9.12 -60.30
N VAL A 103 -34.27 -8.98 -61.16
CA VAL A 103 -35.56 -8.43 -60.74
C VAL A 103 -36.23 -9.35 -59.73
N ARG A 104 -36.15 -10.67 -59.92
CA ARG A 104 -36.69 -11.65 -58.97
C ARG A 104 -35.98 -11.60 -57.63
N SER A 105 -34.66 -11.47 -57.59
CA SER A 105 -33.92 -11.34 -56.32
C SER A 105 -34.23 -10.02 -55.64
N LEU A 106 -34.29 -8.91 -56.39
CA LEU A 106 -34.62 -7.59 -55.83
C LEU A 106 -36.04 -7.55 -55.28
N THR A 107 -37.02 -8.11 -55.99
CA THR A 107 -38.40 -8.21 -55.51
C THR A 107 -38.52 -9.15 -54.32
N ALA A 108 -37.80 -10.28 -54.30
CA ALA A 108 -37.74 -11.17 -53.14
C ALA A 108 -37.15 -10.46 -51.91
N SER A 109 -36.04 -9.73 -52.07
CA SER A 109 -35.44 -8.94 -50.99
C SER A 109 -36.32 -7.77 -50.55
N ALA A 110 -37.06 -7.14 -51.47
CA ALA A 110 -38.03 -6.11 -51.10
C ALA A 110 -39.15 -6.70 -50.25
N VAL A 111 -39.69 -7.86 -50.62
CA VAL A 111 -40.72 -8.56 -49.84
C VAL A 111 -40.19 -8.99 -48.47
N GLU A 112 -38.96 -9.51 -48.40
CA GLU A 112 -38.34 -9.92 -47.13
C GLU A 112 -38.08 -8.74 -46.19
N LEU A 113 -37.70 -7.58 -46.74
CA LEU A 113 -37.50 -6.33 -46.01
C LEU A 113 -38.81 -5.55 -45.75
N ASP A 114 -39.94 -6.10 -46.18
CA ASP A 114 -41.28 -5.50 -46.12
C ASP A 114 -41.34 -4.10 -46.77
N LEU A 115 -40.78 -4.00 -47.97
CA LEU A 115 -40.74 -2.80 -48.79
C LEU A 115 -41.85 -2.79 -49.83
N LYS A 116 -42.44 -1.61 -50.04
CA LYS A 116 -43.50 -1.40 -51.03
C LYS A 116 -42.96 -1.26 -52.46
N ASP A 117 -41.73 -0.78 -52.58
CA ASP A 117 -41.10 -0.44 -53.85
C ASP A 117 -39.68 -1.02 -53.93
N THR A 118 -39.19 -1.25 -55.15
CA THR A 118 -37.80 -1.70 -55.40
C THR A 118 -36.83 -0.52 -55.61
N GLU A 119 -37.15 0.65 -55.06
CA GLU A 119 -36.27 1.82 -55.13
C GLU A 119 -35.06 1.67 -54.20
N THR A 120 -33.90 2.14 -54.66
CA THR A 120 -32.64 2.10 -53.90
C THR A 120 -32.73 2.83 -52.56
N SER A 121 -33.47 3.94 -52.50
CA SER A 121 -33.73 4.72 -51.28
C SER A 121 -34.43 3.88 -50.20
N SER A 122 -35.45 3.12 -50.59
CA SER A 122 -36.20 2.21 -49.73
C SER A 122 -35.32 1.10 -49.17
N PHE A 123 -34.46 0.49 -50.00
CA PHE A 123 -33.47 -0.49 -49.54
C PHE A 123 -32.46 0.11 -48.57
N PHE A 124 -31.93 1.30 -48.88
CA PHE A 124 -30.98 1.97 -47.99
C PHE A 124 -31.60 2.28 -46.63
N PHE A 125 -32.84 2.77 -46.60
CA PHE A 125 -33.57 2.99 -45.35
C PHE A 125 -33.79 1.68 -44.57
N ALA A 126 -34.20 0.61 -45.25
CA ALA A 126 -34.40 -0.70 -44.63
C ALA A 126 -33.12 -1.24 -43.99
N ILE A 127 -32.00 -1.14 -44.70
CA ILE A 127 -30.68 -1.58 -44.22
C ILE A 127 -30.26 -0.74 -43.01
N ASN A 128 -30.44 0.58 -43.04
CA ASN A 128 -30.13 1.43 -41.90
C ASN A 128 -31.04 1.14 -40.69
N ARG A 129 -32.32 0.86 -40.91
CA ARG A 129 -33.25 0.42 -39.85
C ARG A 129 -32.75 -0.87 -39.21
N LEU A 130 -32.42 -1.89 -40.00
CA LEU A 130 -31.88 -3.15 -39.49
C LEU A 130 -30.56 -2.95 -38.74
N HIS A 131 -29.68 -2.08 -39.22
CA HIS A 131 -28.43 -1.77 -38.53
C HIS A 131 -28.68 -1.05 -37.19
N SER A 132 -29.65 -0.14 -37.15
CA SER A 132 -30.09 0.51 -35.90
C SER A 132 -30.66 -0.50 -34.92
N ASP A 133 -31.57 -1.36 -35.37
CA ASP A 133 -32.18 -2.42 -34.55
C ASP A 133 -31.11 -3.39 -34.02
N GLN A 134 -30.13 -3.75 -34.86
CA GLN A 134 -29.01 -4.59 -34.46
C GLN A 134 -28.18 -3.93 -33.35
N ASN A 135 -27.87 -2.63 -33.46
CA ASN A 135 -27.13 -1.91 -32.42
C ASN A 135 -27.93 -1.83 -31.11
N ASP A 136 -29.23 -1.56 -31.19
CA ASP A 136 -30.11 -1.54 -30.02
C ASP A 136 -30.16 -2.90 -29.32
N LEU A 137 -30.22 -4.00 -30.08
CA LEU A 137 -30.18 -5.35 -29.55
C LEU A 137 -28.83 -5.67 -28.88
N VAL A 138 -27.71 -5.26 -29.50
CA VAL A 138 -26.37 -5.41 -28.92
C VAL A 138 -26.24 -4.64 -27.61
N ASP A 139 -26.78 -3.42 -27.53
CA ASP A 139 -26.71 -2.63 -26.31
C ASP A 139 -27.62 -3.18 -25.19
N ARG A 140 -28.80 -3.69 -25.55
CA ARG A 140 -29.66 -4.44 -24.61
C ARG A 140 -28.95 -5.69 -24.09
N GLN A 141 -28.32 -6.46 -24.97
CA GLN A 141 -27.55 -7.65 -24.60
C GLN A 141 -26.40 -7.30 -23.64
N ARG A 142 -25.62 -6.25 -23.96
CA ARG A 142 -24.56 -5.75 -23.07
C ARG A 142 -25.09 -5.33 -21.70
N SER A 143 -26.27 -4.71 -21.65
CA SER A 143 -26.92 -4.31 -20.39
C SER A 143 -27.32 -5.53 -19.54
N VAL A 144 -27.90 -6.54 -20.17
CA VAL A 144 -28.22 -7.82 -19.51
C VAL A 144 -26.96 -8.51 -19.00
N ASP A 145 -25.89 -8.56 -19.81
CA ASP A 145 -24.62 -9.17 -19.42
C ASP A 145 -23.94 -8.43 -18.26
N ARG A 146 -24.05 -7.10 -18.21
CA ARG A 146 -23.60 -6.30 -17.05
C ARG A 146 -24.39 -6.67 -15.80
N SER A 147 -25.72 -6.72 -15.90
CA SER A 147 -26.61 -7.04 -14.78
C SER A 147 -26.36 -8.47 -14.27
N HIS A 148 -26.19 -9.43 -15.18
CA HIS A 148 -25.87 -10.81 -14.85
C HIS A 148 -24.51 -10.93 -14.13
N ARG A 149 -23.48 -10.21 -14.59
CA ARG A 149 -22.16 -10.18 -13.92
C ARG A 149 -22.26 -9.64 -12.50
N VAL A 150 -22.98 -8.53 -12.29
CA VAL A 150 -23.19 -7.94 -10.96
C VAL A 150 -23.94 -8.92 -10.05
N MET A 151 -24.99 -9.57 -10.56
CA MET A 151 -25.77 -10.53 -9.78
C MET A 151 -24.93 -11.76 -9.40
N LYS A 152 -24.12 -12.27 -10.32
CA LYS A 152 -23.19 -13.39 -10.07
C LYS A 152 -22.16 -13.03 -8.99
N GLN A 153 -21.64 -11.80 -9.01
CA GLN A 153 -20.72 -11.32 -7.97
C GLN A 153 -21.42 -11.25 -6.61
N LYS A 154 -22.61 -10.67 -6.53
CA LYS A 154 -23.42 -10.62 -5.30
C LYS A 154 -23.75 -12.01 -4.76
N LEU A 155 -24.12 -12.94 -5.64
CA LEU A 155 -24.39 -14.33 -5.27
C LEU A 155 -23.15 -15.00 -4.67
N SER A 156 -21.98 -14.82 -5.30
CA SER A 156 -20.71 -15.35 -4.79
C SER A 156 -20.38 -14.79 -3.40
N GLN A 157 -20.55 -13.48 -3.19
CA GLN A 157 -20.34 -12.83 -1.89
C GLN A 157 -21.34 -13.33 -0.83
N ALA A 158 -22.60 -13.52 -1.19
CA ALA A 158 -23.60 -14.09 -0.29
C ALA A 158 -23.26 -15.54 0.08
N GLN A 159 -22.79 -16.34 -0.88
CA GLN A 159 -22.36 -17.73 -0.66
C GLN A 159 -21.17 -17.81 0.30
N THR A 160 -20.15 -16.96 0.13
CA THR A 160 -18.99 -16.94 1.03
C THR A 160 -19.37 -16.50 2.44
N ALA A 161 -20.21 -15.47 2.57
CA ALA A 161 -20.73 -15.02 3.85
C ALA A 161 -21.55 -16.12 4.56
N LEU A 162 -22.41 -16.82 3.82
CA LEU A 162 -23.18 -17.95 4.35
C LEU A 162 -22.26 -19.07 4.85
N ASN A 163 -21.25 -19.45 4.08
CA ASN A 163 -20.29 -20.48 4.49
C ASN A 163 -19.51 -20.05 5.75
N SER A 164 -19.09 -18.79 5.85
CA SER A 164 -18.42 -18.28 7.06
C SER A 164 -19.35 -18.29 8.27
N LEU A 165 -20.61 -17.90 8.11
CA LEU A 165 -21.60 -17.93 9.18
C LEU A 165 -21.88 -19.36 9.65
N GLN A 166 -21.97 -20.31 8.74
CA GLN A 166 -22.12 -21.73 9.09
C GLN A 166 -20.93 -22.26 9.89
N LYS A 167 -19.70 -21.87 9.51
CA LYS A 167 -18.49 -22.24 10.26
C LYS A 167 -18.50 -21.65 11.67
N ILE A 168 -18.79 -20.35 11.80
CA ILE A 168 -18.89 -19.66 13.09
C ILE A 168 -19.99 -20.31 13.95
N LEU A 169 -21.13 -20.63 13.37
CA LEU A 169 -22.23 -21.29 14.07
C LEU A 169 -21.83 -22.67 14.60
N LYS A 170 -21.03 -23.44 13.85
CA LYS A 170 -20.51 -24.73 14.30
C LYS A 170 -19.52 -24.57 15.45
N GLU A 171 -18.59 -23.63 15.34
CA GLU A 171 -17.57 -23.35 16.38
C GLU A 171 -18.21 -22.82 17.66
N THR A 172 -19.15 -21.88 17.54
CA THR A 172 -19.90 -21.33 18.68
C THR A 172 -20.73 -22.39 19.38
N LYS A 173 -21.41 -23.29 18.64
CA LYS A 173 -22.12 -24.43 19.24
C LYS A 173 -21.18 -25.34 20.02
N LEU A 174 -20.03 -25.71 19.44
CA LEU A 174 -19.04 -26.55 20.12
C LEU A 174 -18.49 -25.87 21.38
N ASN A 175 -18.21 -24.56 21.32
CA ASN A 175 -17.72 -23.82 22.48
C ASN A 175 -18.80 -23.67 23.56
N ALA A 176 -20.06 -23.45 23.17
CA ALA A 176 -21.20 -23.42 24.08
C ALA A 176 -21.39 -24.76 24.80
N GLU A 177 -21.20 -25.88 24.09
CA GLU A 177 -21.26 -27.23 24.69
C GLU A 177 -20.12 -27.45 25.70
N LYS A 178 -18.88 -27.13 25.33
CA LYS A 178 -17.72 -27.21 26.25
C LYS A 178 -17.89 -26.35 27.50
N THR A 179 -18.32 -25.10 27.33
CA THR A 179 -18.55 -24.18 28.46
C THR A 179 -19.69 -24.67 29.34
N ARG A 180 -20.78 -25.18 28.76
CA ARG A 180 -21.87 -25.80 29.51
C ARG A 180 -21.38 -27.01 30.31
N ASP A 181 -20.54 -27.87 29.74
CA ASP A 181 -19.98 -29.03 30.46
C ASP A 181 -19.06 -28.62 31.61
N LEU A 182 -18.21 -27.61 31.40
CA LEU A 182 -17.36 -27.04 32.45
C LEU A 182 -18.19 -26.41 33.58
N MET A 183 -19.21 -25.61 33.24
CA MET A 183 -20.12 -25.02 34.22
C MET A 183 -20.88 -26.11 34.99
N LYS A 184 -21.25 -27.21 34.32
CA LYS A 184 -21.91 -28.34 34.99
C LYS A 184 -20.98 -29.01 36.00
N LYS A 185 -19.72 -29.27 35.64
CA LYS A 185 -18.71 -29.81 36.57
C LYS A 185 -18.45 -28.87 37.75
N GLN A 186 -18.25 -27.57 37.49
CA GLN A 186 -18.08 -26.59 38.56
C GLN A 186 -19.29 -26.52 39.49
N LYS A 187 -20.50 -26.65 38.95
CA LYS A 187 -21.72 -26.71 39.76
C LYS A 187 -21.80 -27.99 40.60
N GLU A 188 -21.34 -29.13 40.07
CA GLU A 188 -21.24 -30.39 40.81
C GLU A 188 -20.18 -30.31 41.93
N GLU A 189 -19.08 -29.56 41.72
CA GLU A 189 -18.00 -29.35 42.69
C GLU A 189 -18.29 -28.24 43.73
N SER A 190 -19.14 -27.26 43.41
CA SER A 190 -19.54 -26.16 44.31
C SER A 190 -19.91 -26.60 45.72
N PRO A 191 -20.83 -27.57 45.94
CA PRO A 191 -21.23 -27.95 47.29
C PRO A 191 -20.08 -28.55 48.11
N TYR A 192 -19.10 -29.19 47.47
CA TYR A 192 -17.92 -29.71 48.15
C TYR A 192 -17.04 -28.57 48.69
N TYR A 193 -16.83 -27.52 47.89
CA TYR A 193 -16.10 -26.34 48.33
C TYR A 193 -16.86 -25.54 49.39
N ASP A 194 -18.18 -25.41 49.26
CA ASP A 194 -19.02 -24.74 50.25
C ASP A 194 -18.97 -25.48 51.60
N GLN A 195 -19.00 -26.82 51.58
CA GLN A 195 -18.82 -27.64 52.78
C GLN A 195 -17.42 -27.45 53.39
N LYS A 196 -16.36 -27.51 52.57
CA LYS A 196 -14.98 -27.31 53.06
C LYS A 196 -14.77 -25.93 53.66
N GLN A 197 -15.38 -24.90 53.07
CA GLN A 197 -15.34 -23.55 53.61
C GLN A 197 -16.00 -23.51 54.99
N ALA A 198 -17.19 -24.12 55.16
CA ALA A 198 -17.87 -24.18 56.44
C ALA A 198 -17.02 -24.90 57.51
N GLU A 199 -16.44 -26.06 57.18
CA GLU A 199 -15.53 -26.82 58.06
C GLU A 199 -14.35 -25.97 58.52
N TYR A 200 -13.65 -25.29 57.59
CA TYR A 200 -12.50 -24.44 57.94
C TYR A 200 -12.90 -23.21 58.75
N THR A 201 -14.08 -22.63 58.51
CA THR A 201 -14.55 -21.50 59.33
C THR A 201 -14.88 -21.92 60.75
N GLU A 202 -15.45 -23.11 60.94
CA GLU A 202 -15.73 -23.66 62.27
C GLU A 202 -14.42 -23.96 63.02
N GLU A 203 -13.47 -24.63 62.37
CA GLU A 203 -12.15 -24.92 62.95
C GLU A 203 -11.40 -23.64 63.33
N LEU A 204 -11.46 -22.60 62.49
CA LEU A 204 -10.83 -21.32 62.76
C LEU A 204 -11.48 -20.61 63.95
N SER A 205 -12.81 -20.67 64.06
CA SER A 205 -13.56 -20.15 65.21
C SER A 205 -13.14 -20.88 66.50
N GLU A 206 -13.08 -22.21 66.49
CA GLU A 206 -12.64 -23.00 67.63
C GLU A 206 -11.20 -22.68 68.04
N LEU A 207 -10.29 -22.54 67.08
CA LEU A 207 -8.89 -22.20 67.35
C LEU A 207 -8.77 -20.79 67.92
N GLN A 208 -9.56 -19.84 67.42
CA GLN A 208 -9.64 -18.50 68.00
C GLN A 208 -10.19 -18.52 69.42
N GLU A 209 -11.25 -19.29 69.69
CA GLU A 209 -11.77 -19.47 71.04
C GLU A 209 -10.72 -20.09 71.97
N LYS A 210 -10.03 -21.16 71.55
CA LYS A 210 -8.94 -21.77 72.31
C LYS A 210 -7.79 -20.78 72.57
N LEU A 211 -7.45 -19.95 71.58
CA LEU A 211 -6.43 -18.91 71.72
C LEU A 211 -6.86 -17.84 72.72
N THR A 212 -8.10 -17.36 72.66
CA THR A 212 -8.61 -16.38 73.63
C THR A 212 -8.75 -16.98 75.04
N ALA A 213 -9.20 -18.23 75.16
CA ALA A 213 -9.32 -18.98 76.41
C ALA A 213 -7.96 -19.26 77.07
N SER A 214 -6.89 -19.40 76.27
CA SER A 214 -5.52 -19.53 76.79
C SER A 214 -5.02 -18.28 77.52
N GLY A 215 -5.79 -17.18 77.51
CA GLY A 215 -5.44 -15.93 78.19
C GLY A 215 -4.27 -15.19 77.54
N LEU A 216 -3.85 -15.60 76.33
CA LEU A 216 -2.73 -15.02 75.61
C LEU A 216 -3.09 -13.62 75.10
N LYS A 217 -2.83 -12.61 75.94
CA LYS A 217 -2.94 -11.20 75.57
C LYS A 217 -1.75 -10.80 74.70
N ARG A 218 -1.98 -9.92 73.72
CA ARG A 218 -0.93 -9.38 72.85
C ARG A 218 0.22 -8.72 73.63
N GLU A 219 -0.10 -8.22 74.82
CA GLU A 219 0.80 -7.57 75.79
C GLU A 219 1.84 -8.52 76.40
N ILE A 220 1.49 -9.80 76.58
CA ILE A 220 2.41 -10.82 77.14
C ILE A 220 3.17 -11.59 76.04
N MET A 221 2.96 -11.20 74.79
CA MET A 221 3.62 -11.82 73.65
C MET A 221 5.06 -11.32 73.54
N HIS A 222 5.98 -12.17 73.07
CA HIS A 222 7.42 -11.87 73.03
C HIS A 222 7.77 -10.48 72.46
N PRO A 223 7.16 -9.99 71.35
CA PRO A 223 7.46 -8.66 70.83
C PRO A 223 7.15 -7.53 71.81
N ALA A 224 6.03 -7.61 72.51
CA ALA A 224 5.63 -6.61 73.51
C ALA A 224 6.55 -6.66 74.74
N LEU A 225 6.97 -7.86 75.16
CA LEU A 225 7.95 -8.04 76.24
C LEU A 225 9.33 -7.48 75.89
N VAL A 226 9.77 -7.65 74.64
CA VAL A 226 11.05 -7.10 74.15
C VAL A 226 10.99 -5.59 74.11
N GLN A 227 9.88 -5.01 73.64
CA GLN A 227 9.69 -3.57 73.64
C GLN A 227 9.69 -3.01 75.07
N LEU A 228 8.92 -3.61 75.99
CA LEU A 228 8.90 -3.19 77.39
C LEU A 228 10.27 -3.33 78.06
N ARG A 229 11.05 -4.35 77.69
CA ARG A 229 12.43 -4.51 78.17
C ARG A 229 13.33 -3.39 77.67
N SER A 230 13.22 -3.01 76.40
CA SER A 230 13.96 -1.89 75.82
C SER A 230 13.62 -0.58 76.53
N GLU A 231 12.33 -0.30 76.74
CA GLU A 231 11.86 0.88 77.46
C GLU A 231 12.37 0.90 78.92
N LEU A 232 12.42 -0.27 79.58
CA LEU A 232 12.98 -0.39 80.93
C LEU A 232 14.49 -0.12 80.95
N ASP A 233 15.24 -0.67 79.99
CA ASP A 233 16.69 -0.46 79.90
C ASP A 233 17.03 1.03 79.62
N GLU A 234 16.23 1.72 78.80
CA GLU A 234 16.32 3.17 78.58
C GLU A 234 16.07 3.97 79.87
N VAL A 235 14.96 3.70 80.57
CA VAL A 235 14.63 4.37 81.84
C VAL A 235 15.69 4.09 82.92
N GLN A 236 16.23 2.87 82.96
CA GLN A 236 17.26 2.49 83.91
C GLN A 236 18.60 3.20 83.62
N GLN A 237 18.91 3.42 82.33
CA GLN A 237 20.05 4.24 81.94
C GLN A 237 19.85 5.68 82.38
N GLU A 238 18.68 6.28 82.12
CA GLU A 238 18.37 7.65 82.57
C GLU A 238 18.46 7.79 84.11
N ASP A 239 17.90 6.86 84.88
CA ASP A 239 18.00 6.87 86.35
C ASP A 239 19.46 6.77 86.82
N SER A 240 20.27 5.94 86.16
CA SER A 240 21.70 5.81 86.49
C SER A 240 22.48 7.12 86.22
N GLU A 241 22.17 7.81 85.13
CA GLU A 241 22.77 9.11 84.80
C GLU A 241 22.32 10.21 85.78
N ILE A 242 21.04 10.23 86.15
CA ILE A 242 20.49 11.18 87.12
C ILE A 242 21.09 10.94 88.50
N ARG A 243 21.20 9.68 88.95
CA ARG A 243 21.85 9.32 90.21
C ARG A 243 23.32 9.72 90.23
N SER A 244 24.05 9.48 89.15
CA SER A 244 25.45 9.91 89.04
C SER A 244 25.58 11.43 89.14
N LYS A 245 24.70 12.20 88.47
CA LYS A 245 24.65 13.67 88.63
C LYS A 245 24.33 14.07 90.07
N LEU A 246 23.37 13.41 90.71
CA LEU A 246 22.95 13.70 92.07
C LEU A 246 24.05 13.43 93.10
N ASP A 247 24.79 12.33 92.97
CA ASP A 247 25.93 12.02 93.84
C ASP A 247 27.00 13.12 93.78
N VAL A 248 27.30 13.62 92.57
CA VAL A 248 28.20 14.77 92.40
C VAL A 248 27.67 16.02 93.11
N TYR A 249 26.37 16.26 93.09
CA TYR A 249 25.77 17.40 93.80
C TYR A 249 25.74 17.20 95.33
N ASN A 250 25.59 15.96 95.83
CA ASN A 250 25.61 15.66 97.26
C ASN A 250 26.98 15.90 97.92
N ASP A 251 28.07 15.81 97.15
CA ASP A 251 29.41 16.13 97.64
C ASP A 251 29.65 17.66 97.81
N LEU A 252 28.75 18.51 97.29
CA LEU A 252 28.83 19.96 97.46
C LEU A 252 28.08 20.43 98.72
N PRO A 253 28.64 21.39 99.50
CA PRO A 253 27.93 21.99 100.62
C PRO A 253 26.64 22.70 100.15
N PRO A 254 25.55 22.70 100.94
CA PRO A 254 24.27 23.31 100.55
C PRO A 254 24.30 24.84 100.34
N ASP A 255 25.37 25.52 100.76
CA ASP A 255 25.53 26.97 100.64
C ASP A 255 26.50 27.30 99.49
N VAL A 256 26.00 28.03 98.48
CA VAL A 256 26.72 28.38 97.23
C VAL A 256 28.04 29.10 97.53
N ALA A 257 28.04 29.99 98.52
CA ALA A 257 29.26 30.72 98.92
C ALA A 257 30.33 29.78 99.49
N LEU A 258 29.91 28.76 100.25
CA LEU A 258 30.82 27.77 100.84
C LEU A 258 31.32 26.76 99.80
N ALA A 259 30.50 26.44 98.79
CA ALA A 259 30.88 25.60 97.66
C ALA A 259 31.96 26.28 96.79
N GLU A 260 31.81 27.57 96.47
CA GLU A 260 32.82 28.34 95.74
C GLU A 260 34.16 28.38 96.50
N ILE A 261 34.12 28.60 97.82
CA ILE A 261 35.33 28.56 98.65
C ILE A 261 35.98 27.18 98.59
N LYS A 262 35.23 26.07 98.77
CA LYS A 262 35.81 24.72 98.66
C LYS A 262 36.37 24.40 97.27
N ILE A 263 35.73 24.88 96.19
CA ILE A 263 36.23 24.71 94.82
C ILE A 263 37.54 25.49 94.63
N THR A 264 37.63 26.72 95.12
CA THR A 264 38.86 27.51 95.04
C THR A 264 39.98 26.91 95.88
N GLU A 265 39.69 26.38 97.07
CA GLU A 265 40.66 25.64 97.88
C GLU A 265 41.13 24.36 97.20
N ALA A 266 40.23 23.58 96.60
CA ALA A 266 40.57 22.37 95.85
C ALA A 266 41.43 22.70 94.62
N LYS A 267 41.11 23.75 93.87
CA LYS A 267 41.94 24.26 92.75
C LYS A 267 43.32 24.71 93.24
N ARG A 268 43.40 25.41 94.38
CA ARG A 268 44.67 25.81 94.99
C ARG A 268 45.52 24.58 95.34
N ARG A 269 44.93 23.57 95.98
CA ARG A 269 45.61 22.31 96.31
C ARG A 269 46.04 21.54 95.06
N TYR A 270 45.23 21.53 94.00
CA TYR A 270 45.60 20.92 92.71
C TYR A 270 46.81 21.62 92.11
N ASN A 271 46.78 22.95 92.00
CA ASN A 271 47.89 23.74 91.47
C ASN A 271 49.16 23.56 92.32
N GLU A 272 49.06 23.53 93.65
CA GLU A 272 50.20 23.23 94.52
C GLU A 272 50.79 21.83 94.27
N MET A 273 49.96 20.82 94.03
CA MET A 273 50.43 19.47 93.71
C MET A 273 51.03 19.41 92.30
N GLU A 274 50.45 20.13 91.35
CA GLU A 274 50.97 20.26 89.99
C GLU A 274 52.32 20.99 89.99
N ASP A 275 52.46 22.05 90.78
CA ASP A 275 53.71 22.78 90.97
C ASP A 275 54.77 21.92 91.67
N LYS A 276 54.40 21.15 92.70
CA LYS A 276 55.29 20.14 93.32
C LYS A 276 55.73 19.08 92.32
N LEU A 277 54.83 18.62 91.46
CA LEU A 277 55.13 17.66 90.42
C LEU A 277 56.06 18.27 89.36
N ARG A 278 55.83 19.53 88.98
CA ARG A 278 56.70 20.31 88.08
C ARG A 278 58.09 20.54 88.70
N THR A 279 58.18 20.85 89.99
CA THR A 279 59.47 21.02 90.68
C THR A 279 60.23 19.70 90.80
N ALA A 280 59.55 18.62 91.19
CA ALA A 280 60.14 17.29 91.24
C ALA A 280 60.66 16.81 89.86
N ILE A 281 59.99 17.19 88.78
CA ILE A 281 60.46 16.94 87.41
C ILE A 281 61.68 17.81 87.06
N SER A 282 61.73 19.06 87.53
CA SER A 282 62.86 19.97 87.27
C SER A 282 64.12 19.71 88.11
N GLU A 283 64.00 19.09 89.29
CA GLU A 283 65.16 18.65 90.10
C GLU A 283 65.78 17.34 89.59
N PHE A 284 65.13 16.66 88.63
CA PHE A 284 65.58 15.39 88.05
C PHE A 284 66.28 15.55 86.68
N ILE A 285 66.51 16.80 86.23
CA ILE A 285 67.22 17.18 84.97
C ILE A 285 68.39 18.10 85.32
#